data_AF-A0A1H0N2T5-F1
#
_entry.id   AF-A0A1H0N2T5-F1
#
_cell.length_a   1.000
_cell.length_b   1.000
_cell.length_c   1.000
_cell.angle_alpha   90.00
_cell.angle_beta   90.00
_cell.angle_gamma   90.00
#
_symmetry.space_group_name_H-M   'P 1'
#
loop_
_entity.id
_entity.type
_entity.pdbx_description
1 polymer ?
#
loop_
_entity_poly.entity_id
_entity_poly.type
_entity_poly.pdbx_seq_one_letter_code
_entity_poly.pdbx_strand_id
1 'polypeptide(L)'
;MNDWFGLVPIAVGGAIALCGSLIGSTVTDRRAARRERERWEREDDLRTFDDRRALYLDLMAGFEIAQRMADKAIVSGSDVPLNWLDPILSPITRVNLFAPLEVREAVSSTNRALMRLGGEVSRVRLEDGPRHARERPEVATAEQAFLDMEDRLLAILRADLKVRNQVPIERYEP
;
A
#
# COMPACT_ATOMS: atom_id res chain seq x y z
N MET A 1 -54.72 55.45 -37.90
CA MET A 1 -54.15 55.40 -36.55
C MET A 1 -53.77 53.96 -36.29
N ASN A 2 -52.49 53.62 -36.42
CA ASN A 2 -51.95 52.28 -36.23
C ASN A 2 -50.93 52.33 -35.08
N ASP A 3 -51.39 52.02 -33.86
CA ASP A 3 -50.58 51.96 -32.63
C ASP A 3 -49.89 50.60 -32.46
N TRP A 4 -49.21 50.11 -33.52
CA TRP A 4 -48.45 48.86 -33.48
C TRP A 4 -46.99 49.07 -33.00
N PHE A 5 -46.44 50.29 -33.15
CA PHE A 5 -45.02 50.55 -32.89
C PHE A 5 -44.59 50.47 -31.42
N GLY A 6 -45.52 50.35 -30.46
CA GLY A 6 -45.23 50.28 -29.03
C GLY A 6 -44.88 48.88 -28.48
N LEU A 7 -45.15 47.79 -29.21
CA LEU A 7 -45.01 46.42 -28.70
C LEU A 7 -43.68 45.73 -29.06
N VAL A 8 -42.91 46.30 -29.98
CA VAL A 8 -41.63 45.71 -30.45
C VAL A 8 -40.51 45.75 -29.39
N PRO A 9 -40.33 46.81 -28.57
CA PRO A 9 -39.22 46.84 -27.59
C PRO A 9 -39.38 45.84 -26.44
N ILE A 10 -40.63 45.55 -26.03
CA ILE A 10 -40.93 44.69 -24.88
C ILE A 10 -40.67 43.22 -25.23
N ALA A 11 -40.98 42.80 -26.47
CA ALA A 11 -40.74 41.43 -26.93
C ALA A 11 -39.24 41.11 -27.09
N VAL A 12 -38.42 42.08 -27.52
CA VAL A 12 -36.98 41.88 -27.71
C VAL A 12 -36.21 41.90 -26.38
N GLY A 13 -36.62 42.74 -25.42
CA GLY A 13 -36.01 42.79 -24.08
C GLY A 13 -36.28 41.53 -23.23
N GLY A 14 -37.49 40.97 -23.32
CA GLY A 14 -37.86 39.74 -22.59
C GLY A 14 -37.13 38.48 -23.07
N ALA A 15 -36.85 38.38 -24.38
CA ALA A 15 -36.16 37.22 -24.95
C ALA A 15 -34.67 37.16 -24.58
N ILE A 16 -33.98 38.30 -24.47
CA ILE A 16 -32.55 38.35 -24.12
C ILE A 16 -32.34 38.01 -22.63
N ALA A 17 -33.25 38.43 -21.74
CA ALA A 17 -33.16 38.14 -20.31
C ALA A 17 -33.39 36.65 -19.98
N LEU A 18 -34.28 35.96 -20.71
CA LEU A 18 -34.51 34.53 -20.53
C LEU A 18 -33.37 33.67 -21.08
N CYS A 19 -32.72 34.07 -22.19
CA CYS A 19 -31.57 33.34 -22.73
C CYS A 19 -30.29 33.50 -21.87
N GLY A 20 -30.07 34.65 -21.21
CA GLY A 20 -28.93 34.82 -20.30
C GLY A 20 -28.99 33.95 -19.05
N SER A 21 -30.20 33.69 -18.52
CA SER A 21 -30.42 32.86 -17.32
C SER A 21 -30.08 31.38 -17.53
N LEU A 22 -30.43 30.81 -18.70
CA LEU A 22 -30.17 29.40 -19.02
C LEU A 22 -28.68 29.13 -19.36
N ILE A 23 -27.97 30.13 -19.89
CA ILE A 23 -26.53 30.02 -20.16
C ILE A 23 -25.73 30.14 -18.85
N GLY A 24 -26.18 30.98 -17.91
CA GLY A 24 -25.56 31.11 -16.59
C GLY A 24 -25.69 29.86 -15.70
N SER A 25 -26.84 29.18 -15.73
CA SER A 25 -27.06 27.96 -14.94
C SER A 25 -26.16 26.81 -15.40
N THR A 26 -26.12 26.54 -16.70
CA THR A 26 -25.34 25.41 -17.26
C THR A 26 -23.82 25.54 -17.05
N VAL A 27 -23.28 26.77 -17.03
CA VAL A 27 -21.86 27.01 -16.72
C VAL A 27 -21.57 26.81 -15.24
N THR A 28 -22.51 27.20 -14.37
CA THR A 28 -22.39 27.03 -12.92
C THR A 28 -22.48 25.56 -12.53
N ASP A 29 -23.41 24.81 -13.14
CA ASP A 29 -23.58 23.37 -12.93
C ASP A 29 -22.35 22.57 -13.40
N ARG A 30 -21.76 22.94 -14.54
CA ARG A 30 -20.53 22.31 -15.04
C ARG A 30 -19.32 22.57 -14.12
N ARG A 31 -19.23 23.76 -13.52
CA ARG A 31 -18.18 24.08 -12.55
C ARG A 31 -18.38 23.36 -11.23
N ALA A 32 -19.61 23.27 -10.74
CA ALA A 32 -19.94 22.49 -9.55
C ALA A 32 -19.62 21.00 -9.76
N ALA A 33 -20.06 20.42 -10.88
CA ALA A 33 -19.79 19.03 -11.22
C ALA A 33 -18.29 18.72 -11.47
N ARG A 34 -17.47 19.72 -11.81
CA ARG A 34 -16.00 19.57 -11.86
C ARG A 34 -15.39 19.54 -10.47
N ARG A 35 -15.74 20.50 -9.61
CA ARG A 35 -15.25 20.53 -8.21
C ARG A 35 -15.67 19.31 -7.42
N GLU A 36 -16.88 18.81 -7.66
CA GLU A 36 -17.39 17.60 -7.02
C GLU A 36 -16.61 16.36 -7.49
N ARG A 37 -16.35 16.22 -8.80
CA ARG A 37 -15.46 15.17 -9.33
C ARG A 37 -14.05 15.26 -8.75
N GLU A 38 -13.44 16.44 -8.74
CA GLU A 38 -12.11 16.65 -8.14
C GLU A 38 -12.09 16.37 -6.63
N ARG A 39 -13.23 16.51 -5.94
CA ARG A 39 -13.36 16.14 -4.53
C ARG A 39 -13.46 14.62 -4.36
N TRP A 40 -14.29 13.96 -5.17
CA TRP A 40 -14.45 12.51 -5.14
C TRP A 40 -13.18 11.79 -5.55
N GLU A 41 -12.46 12.28 -6.57
CA GLU A 41 -11.15 11.75 -6.96
C GLU A 41 -10.14 11.83 -5.82
N ARG A 42 -10.10 12.95 -5.09
CA ARG A 42 -9.23 13.09 -3.90
C ARG A 42 -9.65 12.18 -2.75
N GLU A 43 -10.95 12.02 -2.52
CA GLU A 43 -11.46 11.14 -1.46
C GLU A 43 -11.20 9.66 -1.79
N ASP A 44 -11.38 9.25 -3.05
CA ASP A 44 -11.04 7.90 -3.53
C ASP A 44 -9.53 7.64 -3.47
N ASP A 45 -8.70 8.61 -3.84
CA ASP A 45 -7.24 8.52 -3.73
C ASP A 45 -6.81 8.34 -2.26
N LEU A 46 -7.41 9.09 -1.33
CA LEU A 46 -7.14 8.97 0.10
C LEU A 46 -7.60 7.62 0.66
N ARG A 47 -8.80 7.17 0.30
CA ARG A 47 -9.32 5.86 0.72
C ARG A 47 -8.44 4.73 0.21
N THR A 48 -8.04 4.79 -1.06
CA THR A 48 -7.12 3.82 -1.67
C THR A 48 -5.74 3.86 -1.02
N PHE A 49 -5.30 5.01 -0.51
CA PHE A 49 -4.06 5.12 0.28
C PHE A 49 -4.19 4.44 1.64
N ASP A 50 -5.24 4.76 2.42
CA ASP A 50 -5.43 4.21 3.76
C ASP A 50 -5.62 2.68 3.74
N ASP A 51 -6.40 2.17 2.78
CA ASP A 51 -6.63 0.74 2.59
C ASP A 51 -5.31 0.02 2.25
N ARG A 52 -4.50 0.57 1.33
CA ARG A 52 -3.17 0.00 1.00
C ARG A 52 -2.19 0.09 2.16
N ARG A 53 -2.18 1.21 2.89
CA ARG A 53 -1.32 1.39 4.06
C ARG A 53 -1.65 0.36 5.13
N ALA A 54 -2.92 0.17 5.46
CA ALA A 54 -3.35 -0.85 6.43
C ALA A 54 -2.93 -2.25 5.99
N LEU A 55 -3.15 -2.58 4.71
CA LEU A 55 -2.73 -3.84 4.11
C LEU A 55 -1.21 -4.09 4.24
N TYR A 56 -0.39 -3.08 3.98
CA TYR A 56 1.07 -3.19 4.06
C TYR A 56 1.58 -3.30 5.49
N LEU A 57 0.94 -2.61 6.44
CA LEU A 57 1.26 -2.75 7.86
C LEU A 57 0.95 -4.18 8.36
N ASP A 58 -0.21 -4.74 8.00
CA ASP A 58 -0.57 -6.12 8.32
C ASP A 58 0.45 -7.12 7.75
N LEU A 59 0.92 -6.89 6.52
CA LEU A 59 1.93 -7.71 5.88
C LEU A 59 3.26 -7.68 6.63
N MET A 60 3.77 -6.49 6.93
CA MET A 60 5.05 -6.33 7.62
C MET A 60 5.01 -6.91 9.03
N ALA A 61 3.90 -6.70 9.76
CA ALA A 61 3.70 -7.32 11.07
C ALA A 61 3.70 -8.85 10.97
N GLY A 62 3.10 -9.42 9.92
CA GLY A 62 3.16 -10.85 9.66
C GLY A 62 4.60 -11.34 9.45
N PHE A 63 5.39 -10.66 8.62
CA PHE A 63 6.80 -11.01 8.37
C PHE A 63 7.62 -10.97 9.66
N GLU A 64 7.47 -9.92 10.46
CA GLU A 64 8.15 -9.76 11.74
C GLU A 64 7.79 -10.88 12.73
N ILE A 65 6.52 -11.31 12.78
CA ILE A 65 6.10 -12.44 13.62
C ILE A 65 6.74 -13.75 13.12
N ALA A 66 6.69 -14.02 11.82
CA ALA A 66 7.27 -15.24 11.24
C ALA A 66 8.78 -15.31 11.43
N GLN A 67 9.49 -14.18 11.25
CA GLN A 67 10.91 -14.06 11.53
C GLN A 67 11.21 -14.32 13.01
N ARG A 68 10.47 -13.71 13.94
CA ARG A 68 10.66 -13.97 15.39
C ARG A 68 10.46 -15.44 15.76
N MET A 69 9.56 -16.15 15.07
CA MET A 69 9.38 -17.59 15.26
C MET A 69 10.59 -18.38 14.74
N ALA A 70 11.15 -18.00 13.60
CA ALA A 70 12.40 -18.58 13.08
C ALA A 70 13.59 -18.28 14.02
N ASP A 71 13.75 -17.04 14.47
CA ASP A 71 14.81 -16.64 15.41
C ASP A 71 14.72 -17.41 16.73
N LYS A 72 13.51 -17.59 17.26
CA LYS A 72 13.30 -18.39 18.46
C LYS A 72 13.70 -19.85 18.22
N ALA A 73 13.43 -20.41 17.05
CA ALA A 73 13.86 -21.75 16.70
C ALA A 73 15.40 -21.83 16.58
N ILE A 74 16.04 -20.84 15.97
CA ILE A 74 17.50 -20.72 15.88
C ILE A 74 18.14 -20.68 17.27
N VAL A 75 17.64 -19.81 18.16
CA VAL A 75 18.22 -19.60 19.51
C VAL A 75 17.96 -20.78 20.43
N SER A 76 16.76 -21.37 20.37
CA SER A 76 16.40 -22.50 21.23
C SER A 76 16.88 -23.86 20.68
N GLY A 77 17.27 -23.90 19.41
CA GLY A 77 17.55 -25.12 18.68
C GLY A 77 16.31 -25.97 18.38
N SER A 78 15.10 -25.43 18.53
CA SER A 78 13.87 -26.15 18.23
C SER A 78 13.59 -26.22 16.72
N ASP A 79 12.61 -27.01 16.33
CA ASP A 79 12.02 -26.86 14.98
C ASP A 79 11.35 -25.50 14.87
N VAL A 80 11.31 -24.99 13.64
CA VAL A 80 10.37 -23.94 13.29
C VAL A 80 8.96 -24.54 13.35
N PRO A 81 8.00 -23.95 14.10
CA PRO A 81 6.65 -24.49 14.21
C PRO A 81 5.99 -24.66 12.85
N LEU A 82 5.21 -25.72 12.60
CA LEU A 82 4.58 -25.95 11.27
C LEU A 82 3.72 -24.77 10.79
N ASN A 83 3.14 -24.02 11.72
CA ASN A 83 2.27 -22.88 11.47
C ASN A 83 3.01 -21.51 11.46
N TRP A 84 4.34 -21.51 11.38
CA TRP A 84 5.13 -20.27 11.47
C TRP A 84 4.89 -19.27 10.34
N LEU A 85 4.33 -19.72 9.22
CA LEU A 85 3.94 -18.85 8.09
C LEU A 85 2.50 -18.35 8.20
N ASP A 86 1.66 -18.91 9.07
CA ASP A 86 0.26 -18.49 9.21
C ASP A 86 0.06 -16.97 9.35
N PRO A 87 0.92 -16.23 10.09
CA PRO A 87 0.80 -14.78 10.21
C PRO A 87 0.88 -14.03 8.87
N ILE A 88 1.55 -14.57 7.86
CA ILE A 88 1.74 -13.91 6.55
C ILE A 88 0.83 -14.41 5.45
N LEU A 89 0.20 -15.59 5.57
CA LEU A 89 -0.59 -16.18 4.48
C LEU A 89 -1.78 -15.30 4.07
N SER A 90 -2.54 -14.79 5.05
CA SER A 90 -3.69 -13.91 4.78
C SER A 90 -3.25 -12.54 4.23
N PRO A 91 -2.28 -11.83 4.84
CA PRO A 91 -1.73 -10.60 4.25
C PRO A 91 -1.19 -10.76 2.82
N ILE A 92 -0.40 -11.80 2.52
CA ILE A 92 0.11 -12.06 1.17
C ILE A 92 -1.03 -12.23 0.17
N THR A 93 -2.08 -12.97 0.54
CA THR A 93 -3.25 -13.17 -0.33
C THR A 93 -3.93 -11.85 -0.65
N ARG A 94 -4.13 -10.99 0.34
CA ARG A 94 -4.73 -9.66 0.14
C ARG A 94 -3.84 -8.77 -0.74
N VAL A 95 -2.53 -8.78 -0.54
CA VAL A 95 -1.58 -8.04 -1.39
C VAL A 95 -1.63 -8.52 -2.84
N ASN A 96 -1.72 -9.83 -3.07
CA ASN A 96 -1.80 -10.38 -4.42
C ASN A 96 -3.04 -9.95 -5.20
N LEU A 97 -4.14 -9.65 -4.48
CA LEU A 97 -5.40 -9.20 -5.05
C LEU A 97 -5.45 -7.69 -5.28
N PHE A 98 -4.91 -6.89 -4.35
CA PHE A 98 -5.16 -5.45 -4.31
C PHE A 98 -3.93 -4.57 -4.61
N ALA A 99 -2.72 -5.11 -4.54
CA ALA A 99 -1.51 -4.31 -4.73
C ALA A 99 -1.01 -4.28 -6.19
N PRO A 100 -0.24 -3.25 -6.58
CA PRO A 100 0.44 -3.21 -7.88
C PRO A 100 1.37 -4.39 -8.11
N LEU A 101 1.66 -4.70 -9.38
CA LEU A 101 2.54 -5.83 -9.75
C LEU A 101 3.89 -5.79 -9.05
N GLU A 102 4.54 -4.63 -9.01
CA GLU A 102 5.86 -4.46 -8.40
C GLU A 102 5.87 -4.81 -6.90
N VAL A 103 4.83 -4.42 -6.16
CA VAL A 103 4.65 -4.80 -4.75
C VAL A 103 4.48 -6.31 -4.62
N ARG A 104 3.65 -6.93 -5.47
CA ARG A 104 3.42 -8.39 -5.45
C ARG A 104 4.70 -9.19 -5.71
N GLU A 105 5.52 -8.75 -6.66
CA GLU A 105 6.80 -9.38 -6.95
C GLU A 105 7.81 -9.25 -5.79
N ALA A 106 7.85 -8.08 -5.14
CA ALA A 106 8.67 -7.86 -3.96
C ALA A 106 8.24 -8.75 -2.78
N VAL A 107 6.93 -8.86 -2.53
CA VAL A 107 6.38 -9.75 -1.49
C VAL A 107 6.68 -11.20 -1.78
N SER A 108 6.50 -11.66 -3.03
CA SER A 108 6.84 -13.02 -3.45
C SER A 108 8.32 -13.33 -3.24
N SER A 109 9.21 -12.38 -3.53
CA SER A 109 10.65 -12.55 -3.35
C SER A 109 11.04 -12.60 -1.86
N THR A 110 10.44 -11.75 -1.04
CA THR A 110 10.63 -11.72 0.42
C THR A 110 10.13 -13.00 1.07
N ASN A 111 8.93 -13.48 0.68
CA ASN A 111 8.38 -14.74 1.16
C ASN A 111 9.26 -15.94 0.79
N ARG A 112 9.83 -15.97 -0.43
CA ARG A 112 10.78 -17.02 -0.82
C ARG A 112 12.06 -17.00 0.02
N ALA A 113 12.60 -15.81 0.33
CA ALA A 113 13.76 -15.67 1.19
C ALA A 113 13.46 -16.12 2.63
N LEU A 114 12.29 -15.77 3.17
CA LEU A 114 11.84 -16.24 4.47
C LEU A 114 11.70 -17.77 4.50
N MET A 115 11.00 -18.37 3.54
CA MET A 115 10.87 -19.83 3.44
C MET A 115 12.23 -20.52 3.35
N ARG A 116 13.20 -19.93 2.63
CA ARG A 116 14.56 -20.44 2.59
C ARG A 116 15.21 -20.41 3.96
N LEU A 117 15.11 -19.31 4.71
CA LEU A 117 15.60 -19.23 6.09
C LEU A 117 15.02 -20.36 6.95
N GLY A 118 13.69 -20.52 6.97
CA GLY A 118 13.06 -21.60 7.75
C GLY A 118 13.49 -23.01 7.31
N GLY A 119 13.74 -23.20 6.01
CA GLY A 119 14.29 -24.44 5.45
C GLY A 119 15.72 -24.73 5.93
N GLU A 120 16.60 -23.74 5.90
CA GLU A 120 17.99 -23.90 6.38
C GLU A 120 18.05 -24.16 7.90
N VAL A 121 17.23 -23.46 8.68
CA VAL A 121 17.13 -23.70 10.14
C VAL A 121 16.71 -25.15 10.42
N SER A 122 15.68 -25.62 9.72
CA SER A 122 15.19 -27.00 9.87
C SER A 122 16.24 -28.02 9.42
N ARG A 123 16.92 -27.77 8.30
CA ARG A 123 17.95 -28.65 7.74
C ARG A 123 19.15 -28.79 8.67
N VAL A 124 19.74 -27.68 9.11
CA VAL A 124 20.90 -27.69 10.02
C VAL A 124 20.56 -28.40 11.33
N ARG A 125 19.35 -28.19 11.87
CA ARG A 125 18.94 -28.89 13.09
C ARG A 125 18.92 -30.41 12.92
N LEU A 126 18.47 -30.90 11.76
CA LEU A 126 18.44 -32.33 11.45
C LEU A 126 19.86 -32.91 11.26
N GLU A 127 20.78 -32.13 10.71
CA GLU A 127 22.17 -32.56 10.43
C GLU A 127 23.07 -32.50 11.68
N ASP A 128 23.06 -31.38 12.41
CA ASP A 128 24.06 -31.07 13.45
C ASP A 128 23.47 -31.00 14.87
N GLY A 129 22.15 -31.12 14.99
CA GLY A 129 21.43 -30.98 16.25
C GLY A 129 21.14 -29.52 16.66
N PRO A 130 20.46 -29.32 17.79
CA PRO A 130 19.82 -28.05 18.15
C PRO A 130 20.78 -26.89 18.44
N ARG A 131 22.02 -27.16 18.89
CA ARG A 131 22.86 -26.12 19.52
C ARG A 131 23.70 -25.28 18.55
N HIS A 132 23.75 -25.62 17.27
CA HIS A 132 24.70 -25.02 16.32
C HIS A 132 24.04 -24.27 15.17
N ALA A 133 22.70 -24.16 15.14
CA ALA A 133 21.98 -23.56 14.01
C ALA A 133 22.48 -22.15 13.65
N ARG A 134 22.74 -21.31 14.66
CA ARG A 134 23.20 -19.92 14.46
C ARG A 134 24.65 -19.80 13.97
N GLU A 135 25.48 -20.80 14.29
CA GLU A 135 26.91 -20.79 13.94
C GLU A 135 27.13 -21.24 12.49
N ARG A 136 26.09 -21.76 11.84
CA ARG A 136 26.19 -22.25 10.47
C ARG A 136 26.15 -21.11 9.46
N PRO A 137 27.12 -21.07 8.52
CA PRO A 137 27.18 -20.04 7.51
C PRO A 137 25.95 -20.05 6.60
N GLU A 138 25.29 -21.19 6.41
CA GLU A 138 24.10 -21.32 5.58
C GLU A 138 22.90 -20.59 6.18
N VAL A 139 22.70 -20.70 7.51
CA VAL A 139 21.63 -19.99 8.23
C VAL A 139 21.90 -18.49 8.22
N ALA A 140 23.14 -18.07 8.53
CA ALA A 140 23.52 -16.66 8.50
C ALA A 140 23.35 -16.04 7.10
N THR A 141 23.69 -16.78 6.04
CA THR A 141 23.51 -16.32 4.65
C THR A 141 22.03 -16.20 4.30
N ALA A 142 21.19 -17.15 4.73
CA ALA A 142 19.76 -17.11 4.48
C ALA A 142 19.06 -15.99 5.27
N GLU A 143 19.49 -15.74 6.51
CA GLU A 143 19.02 -14.64 7.35
C GLU A 143 19.35 -13.30 6.70
N GLN A 144 20.60 -13.08 6.29
CA GLN A 144 20.99 -11.86 5.59
C GLN A 144 20.21 -11.67 4.29
N ALA A 145 20.02 -12.74 3.50
CA ALA A 145 19.25 -12.67 2.27
C ALA A 145 17.77 -12.31 2.51
N PHE A 146 17.19 -12.76 3.63
CA PHE A 146 15.85 -12.35 4.04
C PHE A 146 15.80 -10.87 4.40
N LEU A 147 16.74 -10.39 5.24
CA LEU A 147 16.83 -8.99 5.64
C LEU A 147 16.99 -8.05 4.43
N ASP A 148 17.86 -8.40 3.48
CA ASP A 148 18.06 -7.63 2.25
C ASP A 148 16.77 -7.54 1.40
N MET A 149 15.98 -8.62 1.34
CA MET A 149 14.70 -8.63 0.63
C MET A 149 13.62 -7.86 1.39
N GLU A 150 13.61 -7.91 2.72
CA GLU A 150 12.70 -7.14 3.56
C GLU A 150 12.96 -5.63 3.41
N ASP A 151 14.22 -5.20 3.42
CA ASP A 151 14.61 -3.81 3.18
C ASP A 151 14.16 -3.32 1.80
N ARG A 152 14.36 -4.17 0.76
CA ARG A 152 13.90 -3.87 -0.59
C ARG A 152 12.38 -3.79 -0.66
N LEU A 153 11.66 -4.70 -0.01
CA LEU A 153 10.20 -4.66 0.08
C LEU A 153 9.76 -3.34 0.73
N LEU A 154 10.34 -2.98 1.87
CA LEU A 154 10.01 -1.74 2.58
C LEU A 154 10.23 -0.50 1.71
N ALA A 155 11.31 -0.46 0.92
CA ALA A 155 11.55 0.61 -0.04
C ALA A 155 10.44 0.71 -1.11
N ILE A 156 10.00 -0.43 -1.66
CA ILE A 156 8.93 -0.50 -2.66
C ILE A 156 7.59 -0.10 -2.06
N LEU A 157 7.26 -0.56 -0.85
CA LEU A 157 6.02 -0.18 -0.15
C LEU A 157 5.96 1.33 0.12
N ARG A 158 7.09 1.93 0.53
CA ARG A 158 7.18 3.39 0.72
C ARG A 158 6.99 4.17 -0.58
N ALA A 159 7.58 3.68 -1.67
CA ALA A 159 7.43 4.27 -2.99
C ALA A 159 5.98 4.20 -3.48
N ASP A 160 5.29 3.06 -3.32
CA ASP A 160 3.89 2.89 -3.70
C ASP A 160 2.96 3.82 -2.90
N LEU A 161 3.21 3.96 -1.60
CA LEU A 161 2.49 4.89 -0.73
C LEU A 161 2.87 6.35 -0.96
N LYS A 162 3.80 6.65 -1.89
CA LYS A 162 4.33 8.00 -2.14
C LYS A 162 4.82 8.69 -0.86
N VAL A 163 5.25 7.92 0.13
CA VAL A 163 5.84 8.47 1.35
C VAL A 163 7.20 9.02 0.94
N ARG A 164 7.29 10.34 0.75
CA ARG A 164 8.59 11.00 0.56
C ARG A 164 9.49 10.55 1.69
N ASN A 165 10.73 10.14 1.38
CA ASN A 165 11.78 9.87 2.36
C ASN A 165 11.85 11.07 3.31
N GLN A 166 11.14 10.99 4.44
CA GLN A 166 11.26 11.99 5.47
C GLN A 166 12.68 11.82 6.00
N VAL A 167 13.38 12.96 6.05
CA VAL A 167 14.75 13.12 6.52
C VAL A 167 15.02 12.15 7.69
N PRO A 168 16.16 11.42 7.70
CA PRO A 168 16.50 10.53 8.80
C PRO A 168 16.26 11.28 10.11
N ILE A 169 15.46 10.67 10.99
CA ILE A 169 15.25 11.18 12.33
C ILE A 169 16.64 11.18 12.96
N GLU A 170 17.29 12.35 12.97
CA GLU A 170 18.48 12.56 13.78
C GLU A 170 18.10 12.09 15.17
N ARG A 171 18.76 11.01 15.62
CA ARG A 171 18.49 10.42 16.92
C ARG A 171 18.57 11.56 17.92
N TYR A 172 17.46 11.82 18.58
CA TYR A 172 17.43 12.70 19.73
C TYR A 172 18.26 11.99 20.79
N GLU A 173 19.55 12.33 20.88
CA GLU A 173 20.38 11.97 22.02
C GLU A 173 19.84 12.77 23.22
N PRO A 174 19.38 12.10 24.29
CA PRO A 174 18.97 12.77 25.52
C PRO A 174 20.16 13.41 26.25
#